data_AF-A0A2J8KM76-F1
#
_entry.id   AF-A0A2J8KM76-F1
#
_cell.length_a   1.000
_cell.length_b   1.000
_cell.length_c   1.000
_cell.angle_alpha   90.00
_cell.angle_beta   90.00
_cell.angle_gamma   90.00
#
_symmetry.space_group_name_H-M   'P 1'
#
loop_
_entity.id
_entity.type
_entity.pdbx_description
1 polymer ?
#
loop_
_entity_poly.entity_id
_entity_poly.type
_entity_poly.pdbx_seq_one_letter_code
_entity_poly.pdbx_strand_id
1 'polypeptide(L)'
;MGTKFTVYDRGICPMKGRGLVGAAHTRQELAAISYETNVLGFKGPRKMSVIIPGMTLNHKQIPYQPRNNHDSLLSRWQNRTMENLVELHNKAPVWNSDTQSYVLNFRGRVTQASVKNFQIVHKNDPDYIVMQFGRVA
;
A
#
# COMPACT_ATOMS: atom_id res chain seq x y z
N MET A 1 -13.27 10.45 -4.34
CA MET A 1 -13.48 8.99 -4.25
C MET A 1 -12.44 8.42 -3.31
N GLY A 2 -12.83 7.82 -2.19
CA GLY A 2 -11.91 7.27 -1.17
C GLY A 2 -11.23 5.96 -1.62
N THR A 3 -10.53 5.99 -2.76
CA THR A 3 -9.86 4.84 -3.38
C THR A 3 -8.35 5.00 -3.40
N LYS A 4 -7.83 6.21 -3.14
CA LYS A 4 -6.41 6.48 -3.02
C LYS A 4 -6.14 7.16 -1.68
N PHE A 5 -5.09 6.71 -1.01
CA PHE A 5 -4.71 7.17 0.31
C PHE A 5 -3.20 7.41 0.34
N THR A 6 -2.78 8.44 1.05
CA THR A 6 -1.36 8.71 1.32
C THR A 6 -1.19 8.85 2.82
N VAL A 7 -0.20 8.17 3.38
CA VAL A 7 0.18 8.23 4.78
C VAL A 7 1.37 9.18 4.90
N TYR A 8 1.26 10.15 5.80
CA TYR A 8 2.31 11.12 6.07
C TYR A 8 2.84 10.97 7.49
N ASP A 9 4.06 11.44 7.72
CA ASP A 9 4.57 11.67 9.07
C ASP A 9 3.96 12.96 9.68
N ARG A 10 4.55 13.43 10.80
CA ARG A 10 4.11 14.63 11.51
C ARG A 10 4.71 15.93 10.95
N GLY A 11 5.42 15.88 9.83
CA GLY A 11 6.02 17.08 9.24
C GLY A 11 4.98 18.04 8.66
N ILE A 12 5.46 19.20 8.19
CA ILE A 12 4.63 20.27 7.66
C ILE A 12 4.36 20.03 6.17
N CYS A 13 3.10 20.22 5.75
CA CYS A 13 2.73 20.14 4.34
C CYS A 13 3.47 21.21 3.51
N PRO A 14 4.21 20.84 2.44
CA PRO A 14 4.94 21.80 1.62
C PRO A 14 4.06 22.92 1.05
N MET A 15 2.80 22.61 0.73
CA MET A 15 1.84 23.57 0.17
C MET A 15 1.29 24.58 1.21
N LYS A 16 1.40 24.28 2.51
CA LYS A 16 0.93 25.17 3.58
C LYS A 16 2.06 26.04 4.15
N GLY A 17 3.30 25.56 4.06
CA GLY A 17 4.50 26.33 4.41
C GLY A 17 4.88 27.27 3.28
N ARG A 18 4.35 28.51 3.30
CA ARG A 18 4.64 29.57 2.32
C ARG A 18 6.14 29.95 2.30
N GLY A 19 7.01 29.11 1.74
CA GLY A 19 8.45 29.37 1.57
C GLY A 19 9.30 29.43 2.84
N LEU A 20 8.70 29.30 4.03
CA LEU A 20 9.39 29.44 5.34
C LEU A 20 9.81 28.10 5.98
N VAL A 21 9.44 26.97 5.39
CA VAL A 21 9.69 25.64 5.95
C VAL A 21 10.93 25.06 5.26
N GLY A 22 12.06 25.00 5.98
CA GLY A 22 13.25 24.30 5.51
C GLY A 22 12.99 22.81 5.33
N ALA A 23 13.74 22.14 4.45
CA ALA A 23 13.57 20.72 4.09
C ALA A 23 13.50 19.77 5.30
N ALA A 24 14.17 20.12 6.41
CA ALA A 24 14.15 19.35 7.66
C ALA A 24 12.76 19.23 8.32
N HIS A 25 11.83 20.12 8.01
CA HIS A 25 10.50 20.16 8.63
C HIS A 25 9.37 19.80 7.65
N THR A 26 9.70 19.47 6.40
CA THR A 26 8.71 19.05 5.40
C THR A 26 8.26 17.62 5.67
N ARG A 27 6.95 17.38 5.55
CA ARG A 27 6.37 16.05 5.76
C ARG A 27 6.90 15.04 4.75
N GLN A 28 7.05 13.81 5.22
CA GLN A 28 7.40 12.66 4.40
C GLN A 28 6.14 11.89 4.00
N GLU A 29 6.17 11.24 2.84
CA GLU A 29 5.20 10.20 2.48
C GLU A 29 5.75 8.84 2.91
N LEU A 30 5.05 8.19 3.84
CA LEU A 30 5.44 6.91 4.41
C LEU A 30 4.89 5.73 3.62
N ALA A 31 3.70 5.91 3.03
CA ALA A 31 3.06 4.94 2.18
C ALA A 31 2.00 5.60 1.29
N ALA A 32 1.72 4.98 0.16
CA ALA A 32 0.54 5.26 -0.64
C ALA A 32 -0.23 3.97 -0.92
N ILE A 33 -1.55 4.05 -0.90
CA ILE A 33 -2.45 2.93 -1.13
C ILE A 33 -3.40 3.30 -2.26
N SER A 34 -3.54 2.43 -3.24
CA SER A 34 -4.50 2.58 -4.33
C SER A 34 -5.35 1.32 -4.45
N TYR A 35 -6.66 1.51 -4.35
CA TYR A 35 -7.67 0.50 -4.65
C TYR A 35 -8.21 0.71 -6.05
N GLU A 36 -8.10 -0.31 -6.90
CA GLU A 36 -8.73 -0.28 -8.22
C GLU A 36 -10.26 -0.29 -8.07
N THR A 37 -10.92 0.61 -8.81
CA THR A 37 -12.38 0.67 -8.87
C THR A 37 -12.87 -0.40 -9.83
N ASN A 38 -13.73 -1.31 -9.36
CA ASN A 38 -14.37 -2.28 -10.22
C ASN A 38 -15.38 -1.56 -11.13
N VAL A 39 -15.01 -1.32 -12.39
CA VAL A 39 -15.84 -0.61 -13.37
C VAL A 39 -16.94 -1.48 -13.99
N LEU A 40 -16.95 -2.79 -13.71
CA LEU A 40 -17.82 -3.77 -14.38
C LEU A 40 -18.61 -4.67 -13.41
N GLY A 41 -18.84 -4.22 -12.17
CA GLY A 41 -19.69 -4.97 -11.23
C GLY A 41 -19.11 -6.30 -10.72
N PHE A 42 -17.82 -6.59 -10.98
CA PHE A 42 -17.13 -7.76 -10.41
C PHE A 42 -17.20 -7.71 -8.88
N LYS A 43 -17.89 -8.69 -8.30
CA LYS A 43 -17.96 -8.90 -6.85
C LYS A 43 -16.73 -9.71 -6.43
N GLY A 44 -15.71 -9.02 -5.94
CA GLY A 44 -14.47 -9.63 -5.46
C GLY A 44 -13.60 -8.64 -4.70
N PRO A 45 -12.56 -9.12 -3.97
CA PRO A 45 -11.60 -8.25 -3.32
C PRO A 45 -11.01 -7.27 -4.35
N ARG A 46 -11.08 -5.97 -4.06
CA ARG A 46 -10.51 -4.94 -4.94
C ARG A 46 -8.99 -5.11 -4.98
N LYS A 47 -8.40 -5.03 -6.18
CA LYS A 47 -6.95 -5.00 -6.31
C LYS A 47 -6.41 -3.78 -5.57
N MET A 48 -5.48 -4.02 -4.66
CA MET A 48 -4.88 -3.06 -3.77
C MET A 48 -3.38 -3.04 -4.05
N SER A 49 -2.86 -1.88 -4.44
CA SER A 49 -1.44 -1.60 -4.52
C SER A 49 -1.02 -0.78 -3.32
N VAL A 50 0.10 -1.15 -2.70
CA VAL A 50 0.74 -0.42 -1.60
C VAL A 50 2.14 -0.04 -2.04
N ILE A 51 2.42 1.26 -2.02
CA ILE A 51 3.69 1.83 -2.44
C ILE A 51 4.36 2.36 -1.17
N ILE A 52 5.59 1.94 -0.92
CA ILE A 52 6.41 2.44 0.18
C ILE A 52 7.77 2.94 -0.35
N PRO A 53 8.40 3.91 0.33
CA PRO A 53 9.79 4.23 0.07
C PRO A 53 10.68 2.99 0.24
N GLY A 54 11.73 2.92 -0.58
CA GLY A 54 12.72 1.86 -0.56
C GLY A 54 13.57 1.84 0.69
N MET A 55 14.43 0.83 0.79
CA MET A 55 15.30 0.61 1.93
C MET A 55 16.76 0.79 1.50
N THR A 56 17.55 1.39 2.37
CA THR A 56 19.01 1.41 2.27
C THR A 56 19.59 0.02 2.54
N LEU A 57 20.87 -0.19 2.22
CA LEU A 57 21.61 -1.42 2.54
C LEU A 57 21.64 -1.74 4.04
N ASN A 58 21.47 -0.70 4.88
CA ASN A 58 21.42 -0.84 6.34
C ASN A 58 19.99 -1.11 6.86
N HIS A 59 19.07 -1.53 6.00
CA HIS A 59 17.66 -1.81 6.34
C HIS A 59 16.94 -0.61 6.98
N LYS A 60 17.35 0.62 6.63
CA LYS A 60 16.63 1.85 6.99
C LYS A 60 15.84 2.36 5.80
N GLN A 61 14.60 2.78 6.03
CA GLN A 61 13.77 3.41 5.01
C GLN A 61 14.46 4.67 4.47
N ILE A 62 14.46 4.82 3.15
CA ILE A 62 14.93 6.03 2.47
C ILE A 62 13.83 7.10 2.65
N PRO A 63 14.10 8.22 3.34
CA PRO A 63 13.13 9.30 3.51
C PRO A 63 12.60 9.78 2.16
N TYR A 64 11.28 9.91 2.04
CA TYR A 64 10.65 10.40 0.81
C TYR A 64 9.86 11.67 1.08
N GLN A 65 10.39 12.80 0.59
CA GLN A 65 9.76 14.13 0.71
C GLN A 65 9.38 14.64 -0.68
N PRO A 66 8.09 14.61 -1.05
CA PRO A 66 7.65 15.09 -2.34
C PRO A 66 7.86 16.60 -2.45
N ARG A 67 8.51 17.05 -3.54
CA ARG A 67 8.77 18.48 -3.76
C ARG A 67 7.55 19.21 -4.33
N ASN A 68 6.69 18.49 -5.06
CA ASN A 68 5.49 19.00 -5.69
C ASN A 68 4.46 17.87 -5.87
N ASN A 69 3.27 18.19 -6.37
CA ASN A 69 2.18 17.21 -6.54
C ASN A 69 2.49 16.13 -7.58
N HIS A 70 3.38 16.36 -8.55
CA HIS A 70 3.77 15.37 -9.55
C HIS A 70 4.84 14.39 -9.04
N ASP A 71 5.39 14.66 -7.86
CA ASP A 71 6.46 13.91 -7.21
C ASP A 71 5.96 13.13 -5.98
N SER A 72 4.65 12.95 -5.82
CA SER A 72 4.11 12.07 -4.77
C SER A 72 4.39 10.58 -5.07
N LEU A 73 4.34 9.71 -4.06
CA LEU A 73 4.44 8.26 -4.24
C LEU A 73 3.39 7.73 -5.23
N LEU A 74 2.16 8.26 -5.14
CA LEU A 74 1.08 7.91 -6.06
C LEU A 74 1.41 8.33 -7.49
N SER A 75 1.88 9.56 -7.69
CA SER A 75 2.25 10.07 -9.01
C SER A 75 3.39 9.29 -9.63
N ARG A 76 4.44 8.99 -8.85
CA ARG A 76 5.58 8.19 -9.34
C ARG A 76 5.16 6.78 -9.73
N TRP A 77 4.31 6.14 -8.94
CA TRP A 77 3.75 4.82 -9.25
C TRP A 77 2.90 4.83 -10.53
N GLN A 78 2.00 5.81 -10.69
CA GLN A 78 1.19 5.95 -11.90
C GLN A 78 2.04 6.18 -13.16
N ASN A 79 3.13 6.95 -13.01
CA ASN A 79 4.09 7.22 -14.08
C ASN A 79 5.15 6.12 -14.25
N ARG A 80 5.05 5.01 -13.51
CA ARG A 80 6.01 3.88 -13.53
C ARG A 80 7.46 4.28 -13.21
N THR A 81 7.65 5.34 -12.44
CA THR A 81 8.97 5.81 -11.98
C THR A 81 9.27 5.23 -10.59
N MET A 82 9.64 3.95 -10.54
CA MET A 82 9.75 3.16 -9.29
C MET A 82 11.15 3.16 -8.65
N GLU A 83 12.03 4.07 -9.05
CA GLU A 83 13.36 4.18 -8.44
C GLU A 83 13.26 4.53 -6.95
N ASN A 84 13.97 3.77 -6.11
CA ASN A 84 13.93 3.88 -4.64
C ASN A 84 12.52 3.69 -4.04
N LEU A 85 11.62 3.00 -4.74
CA LEU A 85 10.27 2.67 -4.25
C LEU A 85 10.05 1.16 -4.30
N VAL A 86 9.17 0.66 -3.43
CA VAL A 86 8.73 -0.74 -3.43
C VAL A 86 7.22 -0.78 -3.67
N GLU A 87 6.81 -1.57 -4.66
CA GLU A 87 5.42 -1.88 -4.93
C GLU A 87 5.06 -3.24 -4.33
N LEU A 88 4.06 -3.22 -3.46
CA LEU A 88 3.43 -4.39 -2.86
C LEU A 88 1.97 -4.45 -3.32
N HIS A 89 1.37 -5.63 -3.21
CA HIS A 89 -0.02 -5.85 -3.59
C HIS A 89 -0.71 -6.81 -2.64
N ASN A 90 -2.04 -6.78 -2.63
CA ASN A 90 -2.78 -7.81 -1.92
C ASN A 90 -2.54 -9.18 -2.57
N LYS A 91 -2.27 -10.21 -1.76
CA LYS A 91 -2.16 -11.60 -2.23
C LYS A 91 -3.49 -12.01 -2.86
N ALA A 92 -3.41 -12.60 -4.06
CA ALA A 92 -4.57 -13.16 -4.72
C ALA A 92 -5.06 -14.38 -3.93
N PRO A 93 -6.37 -14.51 -3.68
CA PRO A 93 -6.90 -15.69 -3.01
C PRO A 93 -6.77 -16.92 -3.90
N VAL A 94 -6.63 -18.08 -3.29
CA VAL A 94 -6.54 -19.38 -3.97
C VAL A 94 -7.90 -20.05 -3.91
N TRP A 95 -8.31 -20.72 -4.99
CA TRP A 95 -9.52 -21.52 -5.00
C TRP A 95 -9.38 -22.73 -4.07
N ASN A 96 -10.32 -22.91 -3.16
CA ASN A 96 -10.44 -24.10 -2.33
C ASN A 96 -11.63 -24.94 -2.82
N SER A 97 -11.35 -26.18 -3.24
CA SER A 97 -12.34 -27.14 -3.75
C SER A 97 -13.31 -27.62 -2.67
N ASP A 98 -12.86 -27.74 -1.43
CA ASP A 98 -13.63 -28.33 -0.34
C ASP A 98 -14.69 -27.33 0.16
N THR A 99 -14.32 -26.05 0.19
CA THR A 99 -15.23 -24.95 0.58
C THR A 99 -15.87 -24.23 -0.60
N GLN A 100 -15.58 -24.65 -1.85
CA GLN A 100 -16.06 -24.03 -3.10
C GLN A 100 -15.93 -22.50 -3.12
N SER A 101 -14.79 -21.98 -2.66
CA SER A 101 -14.58 -20.54 -2.45
C SER A 101 -13.13 -20.11 -2.59
N TYR A 102 -12.93 -18.83 -2.89
CA TYR A 102 -11.61 -18.18 -2.91
C TYR A 102 -11.18 -17.81 -1.49
N VAL A 103 -10.08 -18.37 -1.03
CA VAL A 103 -9.58 -18.22 0.35
C VAL A 103 -8.13 -17.74 0.39
N LEU A 104 -7.77 -17.08 1.49
CA LEU A 104 -6.39 -16.82 1.87
C LEU A 104 -6.08 -17.61 3.14
N ASN A 105 -4.88 -18.19 3.21
CA ASN A 105 -4.45 -18.91 4.40
C ASN A 105 -3.88 -17.95 5.44
N PHE A 106 -4.70 -17.63 6.44
CA PHE A 106 -4.32 -16.77 7.57
C PHE A 106 -3.68 -17.54 8.75
N ARG A 107 -3.44 -18.85 8.60
CA ARG A 107 -2.84 -19.75 9.62
C ARG A 107 -3.52 -19.63 11.00
N GLY A 108 -4.85 -19.62 11.01
CA GLY A 108 -5.67 -19.51 12.22
C GLY A 108 -5.77 -18.11 12.84
N ARG A 109 -5.10 -17.09 12.29
CA ARG A 109 -5.12 -15.71 12.84
C ARG A 109 -6.33 -14.88 12.42
N VAL A 110 -7.17 -15.39 11.53
CA VAL A 110 -8.41 -14.74 11.06
C VAL A 110 -9.51 -15.79 11.14
N THR A 111 -10.59 -15.46 11.86
CA THR A 111 -11.65 -16.41 12.22
C THR A 111 -13.02 -16.02 11.67
N GLN A 112 -13.18 -14.80 11.16
CA GLN A 112 -14.42 -14.35 10.53
C GLN A 112 -14.23 -13.97 9.06
N ALA A 113 -15.17 -14.40 8.22
CA ALA A 113 -15.20 -14.05 6.80
C ALA A 113 -15.45 -12.53 6.61
N SER A 114 -14.65 -11.89 5.76
CA SER A 114 -14.84 -10.48 5.41
C SER A 114 -14.11 -10.12 4.13
N VAL A 115 -14.71 -9.24 3.33
CA VAL A 115 -14.03 -8.58 2.19
C VAL A 115 -12.86 -7.68 2.62
N LYS A 116 -12.73 -7.40 3.93
CA LYS A 116 -11.64 -6.63 4.51
C LYS A 116 -10.44 -7.49 4.90
N ASN A 117 -10.52 -8.81 4.79
CA ASN A 117 -9.39 -9.68 5.11
C ASN A 117 -8.41 -9.70 3.94
N PHE A 118 -7.15 -9.37 4.19
CA PHE A 118 -6.11 -9.35 3.15
C PHE A 118 -4.73 -9.65 3.72
N GLN A 119 -3.85 -10.09 2.82
CA GLN A 119 -2.41 -10.19 3.03
C GLN A 119 -1.73 -9.29 2.00
N ILE A 120 -0.65 -8.60 2.36
CA ILE A 120 0.17 -7.82 1.45
C ILE A 120 1.48 -8.56 1.20
N VAL A 121 1.85 -8.67 -0.07
CA VAL A 121 3.03 -9.42 -0.53
C VAL A 121 3.78 -8.65 -1.61
N HIS A 122 5.04 -9.03 -1.83
CA HIS A 122 5.81 -8.56 -2.96
C HIS A 122 5.60 -9.49 -4.16
N LYS A 123 5.58 -8.95 -5.39
CA LYS A 123 5.29 -9.76 -6.60
C LYS A 123 6.29 -10.88 -6.87
N ASN A 124 7.55 -10.66 -6.47
CA ASN A 124 8.62 -11.64 -6.67
C ASN A 124 8.68 -12.69 -5.55
N ASP A 125 7.95 -12.48 -4.45
CA ASP A 125 7.90 -13.42 -3.33
C ASP A 125 6.49 -13.41 -2.70
N PRO A 126 5.53 -14.12 -3.31
CA PRO A 126 4.14 -14.16 -2.84
C PRO A 126 3.96 -14.90 -1.52
N ASP A 127 4.95 -15.66 -1.05
CA ASP A 127 4.87 -16.46 0.17
C ASP A 127 5.40 -15.72 1.39
N TYR A 128 6.26 -14.72 1.18
CA TYR A 128 6.61 -13.75 2.21
C TYR A 128 5.48 -12.75 2.48
N ILE A 129 4.73 -12.98 3.55
CA ILE A 129 3.64 -12.12 3.99
C ILE A 129 4.19 -10.89 4.73
N VAL A 130 4.20 -9.75 4.05
CA VAL A 130 4.68 -8.47 4.61
C VAL A 130 3.72 -7.92 5.67
N MET A 131 2.41 -8.00 5.39
CA MET A 131 1.37 -7.57 6.31
C MET A 131 0.18 -8.51 6.20
N GLN A 132 -0.45 -8.80 7.33
CA GLN A 132 -1.68 -9.57 7.39
C GLN A 132 -2.71 -8.81 8.22
N PHE A 133 -3.92 -8.67 7.67
CA PHE A 133 -5.04 -8.05 8.35
C PHE A 133 -6.30 -8.89 8.15
N GLY A 134 -7.06 -9.08 9.21
CA GLY A 134 -8.37 -9.73 9.12
C GLY A 134 -9.12 -9.75 10.44
N ARG A 135 -10.41 -10.08 10.36
CA ARG A 135 -11.32 -10.08 11.50
C ARG A 135 -11.15 -11.32 12.37
N VAL A 136 -11.21 -11.09 13.68
CA VAL A 136 -11.25 -12.14 14.71
C VAL A 136 -12.57 -12.14 15.50
N ALA A 137 -13.25 -10.99 15.54
CA ALA A 137 -14.53 -10.73 16.20
C ALA A 137 -15.41 -9.78 15.36
#